data_AF-A0A6G5A524-F1
#
_entry.id   AF-A0A6G5A524-F1
#
_cell.length_a   1.000
_cell.length_b   1.000
_cell.length_c   1.000
_cell.angle_alpha   90.00
_cell.angle_beta   90.00
_cell.angle_gamma   90.00
#
_symmetry.space_group_name_H-M   'P 1'
#
loop_
_entity.id
_entity.type
_entity.pdbx_description
1 polymer ?
#
loop_
_entity_poly.entity_id
_entity_poly.type
_entity_poly.pdbx_seq_one_letter_code
_entity_poly.pdbx_strand_id
1 'polypeptide(L)'
;MSRNVILAIFVLASLFTVLCAFSFFGRRTYKVHKFLDSKEPIWTYRTSRQTDILCEVDAMINISATEIFFTRMSYDRKGRTYAVLRGEFHERRKKHMLVHTQGGVYNLHE
;
A
#
# COMPACT_ATOMS: atom_id res chain seq x y z
N MET A 1 6.64 -49.98 -21.24
CA MET A 1 5.99 -49.23 -20.14
C MET A 1 4.53 -49.63 -20.10
N SER A 2 3.99 -50.09 -18.97
CA SER A 2 2.59 -50.56 -18.92
C SER A 2 1.60 -49.39 -19.00
N ARG A 3 0.44 -49.61 -19.62
CA ARG A 3 -0.63 -48.61 -19.82
C ARG A 3 -1.01 -47.87 -18.53
N ASN A 4 -0.96 -48.58 -17.40
CA ASN A 4 -1.30 -48.05 -16.08
C ASN A 4 -0.23 -47.06 -15.57
N VAL A 5 1.04 -47.25 -15.92
CA VAL A 5 2.13 -46.32 -15.56
C VAL A 5 2.00 -45.02 -16.34
N ILE A 6 1.61 -45.09 -17.61
CA ILE A 6 1.38 -43.91 -18.46
C ILE A 6 0.21 -43.09 -17.91
N LEU A 7 -0.90 -43.74 -17.55
CA LEU A 7 -2.05 -43.07 -16.92
C LEU A 7 -1.70 -42.41 -15.59
N ALA A 8 -0.92 -43.07 -14.74
CA ALA A 8 -0.48 -42.51 -13.47
C ALA A 8 0.37 -41.24 -13.65
N ILE A 9 1.25 -41.21 -14.66
CA ILE A 9 2.08 -40.04 -14.97
C ILE A 9 1.20 -38.87 -15.42
N PHE A 10 0.21 -39.10 -16.29
CA PHE A 10 -0.69 -38.03 -16.73
C PHE A 10 -1.55 -37.47 -15.59
N VAL A 11 -2.02 -38.32 -14.67
CA VAL A 11 -2.78 -37.91 -13.48
C VAL A 11 -1.91 -37.10 -12.52
N LEU A 12 -0.67 -37.53 -12.28
CA LEU A 12 0.26 -36.80 -11.41
C LEU A 12 0.66 -35.45 -12.02
N ALA A 13 0.90 -35.40 -13.34
CA ALA A 13 1.20 -34.16 -14.05
C ALA A 13 0.02 -33.18 -14.01
N SER A 14 -1.22 -33.64 -14.20
CA SER A 14 -2.40 -32.79 -14.11
C SER A 14 -2.68 -32.31 -12.69
N LEU A 15 -2.46 -33.16 -11.68
CA LEU A 15 -2.60 -32.77 -10.27
C LEU A 15 -1.56 -31.70 -9.91
N PHE A 16 -0.32 -31.85 -10.38
CA PHE A 16 0.75 -30.90 -10.13
C PHE A 16 0.51 -29.55 -10.81
N THR A 17 0.01 -29.53 -12.05
CA THR A 17 -0.34 -28.28 -12.74
C THR A 17 -1.50 -27.54 -12.06
N VAL A 18 -2.52 -28.25 -11.59
CA VAL A 18 -3.64 -27.67 -10.84
C VAL A 18 -3.16 -27.12 -9.48
N LEU A 19 -2.30 -27.84 -8.76
CA LEU A 19 -1.70 -27.37 -7.49
C LEU A 19 -0.81 -26.13 -7.69
N CYS A 20 -0.02 -26.09 -8.75
CA CYS A 20 0.80 -24.92 -9.10
C CYS A 20 -0.07 -23.71 -9.48
N ALA A 21 -1.13 -23.90 -10.26
CA ALA A 21 -2.05 -22.83 -10.63
C ALA A 21 -2.79 -22.25 -9.42
N PHE A 22 -3.27 -23.10 -8.51
CA PHE A 22 -3.98 -22.67 -7.30
C PHE A 22 -3.08 -21.88 -6.35
N SER A 23 -1.83 -22.29 -6.20
CA SER A 23 -0.81 -21.59 -5.41
C SER A 23 -0.49 -20.18 -5.93
N PHE A 24 -0.71 -19.94 -7.23
CA PHE A 24 -0.46 -18.64 -7.88
C PHE A 24 -1.65 -17.67 -7.76
N PHE A 25 -2.90 -18.17 -7.84
CA PHE A 25 -4.10 -17.34 -7.72
C PHE A 25 -4.41 -16.87 -6.29
N GLY A 26 -3.87 -17.53 -5.26
CA GLY A 26 -4.15 -17.21 -3.86
C GLY A 26 -3.52 -15.91 -3.32
N ARG A 27 -2.57 -15.29 -4.04
CA ARG A 27 -1.94 -14.04 -3.56
C ARG A 27 -2.80 -12.84 -3.92
N ARG A 28 -3.79 -12.52 -3.06
CA ARG A 28 -4.43 -11.19 -3.06
C ARG A 28 -3.36 -10.12 -2.85
N THR A 29 -2.90 -9.50 -3.93
CA THR A 29 -2.03 -8.34 -3.85
C THR A 29 -2.89 -7.14 -3.45
N TYR A 30 -2.92 -6.81 -2.16
CA TYR A 30 -3.52 -5.58 -1.68
C TYR A 30 -2.81 -4.39 -2.31
N LYS A 31 -3.56 -3.53 -3.02
CA LYS A 31 -3.07 -2.28 -3.60
C LYS A 31 -3.26 -1.18 -2.56
N VAL A 32 -2.20 -0.43 -2.24
CA VAL A 32 -2.27 0.71 -1.31
C VAL A 32 -3.33 1.73 -1.73
N HIS A 33 -3.54 1.87 -3.05
CA HIS A 33 -4.60 2.69 -3.63
C HIS A 33 -5.97 2.43 -3.01
N LYS A 34 -6.38 1.17 -2.78
CA LYS A 34 -7.73 0.90 -2.24
C LYS A 34 -7.89 1.37 -0.80
N PHE A 35 -6.80 1.37 -0.03
CA PHE A 35 -6.81 1.89 1.33
C PHE A 35 -6.86 3.41 1.35
N LEU A 36 -6.15 4.06 0.42
CA LEU A 36 -6.06 5.51 0.34
C LEU A 36 -7.26 6.18 -0.35
N ASP A 37 -7.97 5.44 -1.21
CA ASP A 37 -9.22 5.85 -1.84
C ASP A 37 -10.39 5.78 -0.84
N SER A 38 -10.31 6.64 0.17
CA SER A 38 -11.25 6.76 1.27
C SER A 38 -11.69 8.21 1.41
N LYS A 39 -12.99 8.41 1.64
CA LYS A 39 -13.53 9.73 2.02
C LYS A 39 -13.21 10.10 3.46
N GLU A 40 -12.99 9.10 4.30
CA GLU A 40 -12.64 9.30 5.70
C GLU A 40 -11.15 9.62 5.85
N PRO A 41 -10.80 10.55 6.76
CA PRO A 41 -9.41 10.85 7.07
C PRO A 41 -8.70 9.65 7.71
N ILE A 42 -7.43 9.47 7.35
CA ILE A 42 -6.61 8.34 7.81
C ILE A 42 -5.72 8.84 8.96
N TRP A 43 -5.94 8.28 10.15
CA TRP A 43 -5.17 8.64 11.35
C TRP A 43 -4.01 7.68 11.58
N THR A 44 -2.84 8.23 11.87
CA THR A 44 -1.69 7.44 12.34
C THR A 44 -1.92 7.07 13.80
N TYR A 45 -2.35 5.84 14.05
CA TYR A 45 -2.56 5.33 15.41
C TYR A 45 -1.25 4.99 16.14
N ARG A 46 -0.29 4.38 15.44
CA ARG A 46 1.01 3.97 16.00
C ARG A 46 2.10 4.07 14.95
N THR A 47 3.26 4.58 15.35
CA THR A 47 4.45 4.65 14.52
C THR A 47 5.69 4.25 15.32
N SER A 48 6.69 3.70 14.65
CA SER A 48 8.03 3.47 15.22
C SER A 48 8.94 4.68 15.05
N ARG A 49 8.51 5.71 14.31
CA ARG A 49 9.25 6.95 14.17
C ARG A 49 9.33 7.65 15.53
N GLN A 50 10.55 8.02 15.94
CA GLN A 50 10.75 8.89 17.09
C GLN A 50 10.31 10.30 16.70
N THR A 51 9.29 10.84 17.37
CA THR A 51 8.69 12.15 17.06
C THR A 51 7.93 12.70 18.26
N ASP A 52 7.84 14.03 18.36
CA ASP A 52 7.00 14.73 19.34
C ASP A 52 5.55 14.95 18.85
N ILE A 53 5.24 14.50 17.63
CA ILE A 53 3.89 14.57 17.06
C ILE A 53 2.95 13.65 17.85
N LEU A 54 1.90 14.24 18.43
CA LEU A 54 0.88 13.54 19.21
C LEU A 54 -0.19 12.93 18.32
N CYS A 55 -0.60 13.67 17.29
CA CYS A 55 -1.58 13.21 16.31
C CYS A 55 -1.13 13.55 14.90
N GLU A 56 -1.26 12.60 13.98
CA GLU A 56 -1.04 12.82 12.56
C GLU A 56 -2.24 12.25 11.78
N VAL A 57 -2.74 13.04 10.85
CA VAL A 57 -3.89 12.69 10.02
C VAL A 57 -3.66 13.11 8.58
N ASP A 58 -4.01 12.20 7.66
CA ASP A 58 -3.96 12.40 6.22
C ASP A 58 -5.38 12.47 5.67
N ALA A 59 -5.71 13.59 5.02
CA ALA A 59 -6.99 13.81 4.35
C ALA A 59 -6.79 13.87 2.83
N MET A 60 -7.43 12.95 2.11
CA MET A 60 -7.37 12.89 0.65
C MET A 60 -7.99 14.16 0.03
N ILE A 61 -7.29 14.74 -0.95
CA ILE A 61 -7.81 15.82 -1.80
C ILE A 61 -8.34 15.20 -3.10
N ASN A 62 -7.50 14.43 -3.79
CA ASN A 62 -7.87 13.67 -4.98
C ASN A 62 -6.93 12.47 -5.15
N ILE A 63 -7.35 11.51 -5.97
CA ILE A 63 -6.60 10.29 -6.26
C ILE A 63 -6.79 9.88 -7.72
N SER A 64 -5.76 9.31 -8.32
CA SER A 64 -5.76 8.71 -9.65
C SER A 64 -5.14 7.31 -9.61
N ALA A 65 -5.06 6.66 -10.76
CA ALA A 65 -4.43 5.34 -10.85
C ALA A 65 -2.93 5.35 -10.51
N THR A 66 -2.25 6.50 -10.63
CA THR A 66 -0.79 6.64 -10.51
C THR A 66 -0.36 7.51 -9.33
N GLU A 67 -1.23 8.36 -8.80
CA GLU A 67 -0.88 9.32 -7.76
C GLU A 67 -2.06 9.67 -6.84
N ILE A 68 -1.75 10.30 -5.72
CA ILE A 68 -2.69 10.87 -4.76
C ILE A 68 -2.19 12.23 -4.31
N PHE A 69 -3.10 13.16 -4.08
CA PHE A 69 -2.81 14.40 -3.37
C PHE A 69 -3.60 14.40 -2.06
N PHE A 70 -2.93 14.76 -0.98
CA PHE A 70 -3.53 14.75 0.36
C PHE A 70 -2.95 15.86 1.22
N THR A 71 -3.73 16.32 2.19
CA THR A 71 -3.24 17.21 3.24
C THR A 71 -2.85 16.37 4.44
N ARG A 72 -1.59 16.47 4.87
CA ARG A 72 -1.13 15.93 6.16
C ARG A 72 -1.20 17.02 7.21
N MET A 73 -1.82 16.71 8.34
CA MET A 73 -1.89 17.60 9.50
C MET A 73 -1.22 16.89 10.68
N SER A 74 -0.32 17.61 11.34
CA SER A 74 0.41 17.11 12.51
C SER A 74 0.14 18.03 13.69
N TYR A 75 -0.14 17.45 14.83
CA TYR A 75 -0.45 18.15 16.08
C TYR A 75 0.60 17.79 17.12
N ASP A 76 1.23 18.80 17.68
CA ASP A 76 2.17 18.68 18.78
C ASP A 76 1.80 19.65 19.92
N ARG A 77 2.66 19.80 20.92
CA ARG A 77 2.44 20.75 22.02
C ARG A 77 2.53 22.22 21.60
N LYS A 78 3.12 22.52 20.44
CA LYS A 78 3.32 23.88 19.92
C LYS A 78 2.15 24.31 19.02
N GLY A 79 1.39 23.35 18.49
CA GLY A 79 0.16 23.62 17.76
C GLY A 79 -0.05 22.65 16.60
N ARG A 80 -0.67 23.17 15.54
CA ARG A 80 -0.99 22.40 14.32
C ARG A 80 -0.13 22.88 13.16
N THR A 81 0.57 21.96 12.51
CA THR A 81 1.20 22.16 11.20
C THR A 81 0.45 21.39 10.13
N TYR A 82 0.52 21.84 8.88
CA TYR A 82 -0.05 21.11 7.75
C TYR A 82 0.81 21.27 6.49
N ALA A 83 0.75 20.27 5.61
CA ALA A 83 1.35 20.32 4.29
C ALA A 83 0.49 19.58 3.26
N VAL A 84 0.48 20.09 2.03
CA VAL A 84 -0.07 19.39 0.88
C VAL A 84 1.02 18.53 0.27
N LEU A 85 0.74 17.23 0.16
CA LEU A 85 1.68 16.21 -0.26
C LEU A 85 1.17 15.50 -1.51
N ARG A 86 2.09 15.13 -2.39
CA ARG A 86 1.84 14.25 -3.54
C ARG A 86 2.42 12.87 -3.24
N GLY A 87 1.60 11.85 -3.30
CA GLY A 87 2.02 10.46 -3.26
C GLY A 87 2.03 9.85 -4.66
N GLU A 88 3.13 9.25 -5.08
CA GLU A 88 3.25 8.53 -6.35
C GLU A 88 3.23 7.02 -6.12
N PHE A 89 2.30 6.30 -6.77
CA PHE A 89 2.17 4.86 -6.62
C PHE A 89 3.21 4.11 -7.43
N HIS A 90 3.91 3.19 -6.77
CA HIS A 90 4.92 2.41 -7.47
C HIS A 90 4.27 1.37 -8.39
N GLU A 91 4.61 1.42 -9.68
CA GLU A 91 4.01 0.54 -10.70
C GLU A 91 4.17 -0.96 -10.41
N ARG A 92 5.37 -1.40 -10.01
CA ARG A 92 5.68 -2.80 -9.70
C ARG A 92 5.36 -3.17 -8.25
N ARG A 93 5.63 -2.26 -7.31
CA ARG A 93 5.43 -2.49 -5.87
C ARG A 93 4.10 -1.89 -5.42
N LYS A 94 2.98 -2.57 -5.68
CA LYS A 94 1.60 -2.08 -5.45
C LYS A 94 1.25 -1.68 -4.00
N LYS A 95 2.12 -1.96 -3.03
CA LYS A 95 2.00 -1.57 -1.62
C LYS A 95 2.81 -0.31 -1.25
N HIS A 96 3.57 0.24 -2.19
CA HIS A 96 4.50 1.33 -1.96
C HIS A 96 4.00 2.60 -2.63
N MET A 97 4.27 3.71 -1.96
CA MET A 97 4.05 5.06 -2.45
C MET A 97 5.26 5.91 -2.09
N LEU A 98 5.73 6.75 -3.02
CA LEU A 98 6.74 7.75 -2.76
C LEU A 98 6.06 9.07 -2.45
N VAL A 99 6.46 9.75 -1.38
CA VAL A 99 5.82 10.99 -0.95
C VAL A 99 6.73 12.17 -1.27
N HIS A 100 6.16 13.17 -1.93
CA HIS A 100 6.82 14.39 -2.35
C HIS A 100 6.11 15.60 -1.75
N THR A 101 6.89 16.59 -1.30
CA THR A 101 6.36 17.88 -0.86
C THR A 101 6.08 18.75 -2.08
N GLN A 102 4.86 19.27 -2.18
CA GLN A 102 4.49 20.22 -3.26
C GLN A 102 4.79 21.69 -2.88
N GLY A 103 5.28 21.93 -1.66
CA GLY A 103 5.46 23.26 -1.08
C GLY A 103 4.51 23.51 0.09
N GLY A 104 5.03 24.12 1.15
CA GLY A 104 4.37 24.34 2.44
C GLY A 104 5.41 24.30 3.57
N VAL A 105 5.17 25.01 4.68
CA VAL A 105 6.07 24.99 5.85
C VAL A 105 5.97 23.62 6.53
N TYR A 106 6.71 22.65 6.01
CA TYR A 106 6.85 21.33 6.58
C TYR A 106 8.18 21.28 7.32
N ASN A 107 8.15 21.67 8.59
CA ASN A 107 9.30 21.47 9.47
C ASN A 107 9.36 19.99 9.81
N LEU A 108 10.19 19.24 9.06
CA LEU A 108 10.74 17.99 9.54
C LEU A 108 11.65 18.35 10.72
N HIS A 109 11.08 18.38 11.93
CA HIS A 109 11.90 18.20 13.13
C HIS A 109 12.35 16.73 13.10
N GLU A 110 13.49 16.52 12.46
CA GLU A 110 14.29 15.30 12.51
C GLU A 110 15.16 15.31 13.76
#